data_AF-A0A1N7EJC3-F1
#
_entry.id   AF-A0A1N7EJC3-F1
#
_cell.length_a   1.000
_cell.length_b   1.000
_cell.length_c   1.000
_cell.angle_alpha   90.00
_cell.angle_beta   90.00
_cell.angle_gamma   90.00
#
_symmetry.space_group_name_H-M   'P 1'
#
loop_
_entity.id
_entity.type
_entity.pdbx_description
1 polymer ?
#
loop_
_entity_poly.entity_id
_entity_poly.type
_entity_poly.pdbx_seq_one_letter_code
_entity_poly.pdbx_strand_id
1 'polypeptide(L)'
;MAVIIYDREDDNETYEIDELSQRILVYLMTEGAARIDEIRNPVGANANSEVQQRIDTKMGRSGSGFITRISSDQATLDGELIERYSLTSEGERFVHSHKATLSLPTTLQDLSEKVSQLAIDVEELFSLVEEYKER
;
A
#
# COMPACT_ATOMS: atom_id res chain seq x y z
N MET A 1 -0.10 -1.73 20.09
CA MET A 1 1.12 -0.94 20.36
C MET A 1 1.45 -0.17 19.09
N ALA A 2 1.73 1.12 19.16
CA ALA A 2 2.24 1.86 18.01
C ALA A 2 3.74 1.56 17.84
N VAL A 3 4.20 1.34 16.62
CA VAL A 3 5.63 1.21 16.33
C VAL A 3 6.13 2.61 15.99
N ILE A 4 7.16 3.05 16.69
CA ILE A 4 7.84 4.29 16.34
C ILE A 4 8.84 3.93 15.24
N ILE A 5 8.69 4.52 14.07
CA ILE A 5 9.61 4.32 12.94
C ILE A 5 10.41 5.62 12.79
N TYR A 6 11.74 5.49 12.76
CA TYR A 6 12.69 6.60 12.65
C TYR A 6 13.14 6.71 11.19
N ASP A 7 12.90 7.86 10.53
CA ASP A 7 13.36 8.07 9.15
C ASP A 7 14.00 9.45 8.94
N ARG A 8 15.34 9.48 8.84
CA ARG A 8 16.22 10.25 7.92
C ARG A 8 17.66 10.34 8.44
N GLU A 9 18.63 10.27 7.52
CA GLU A 9 20.07 10.42 7.77
C GLU A 9 20.52 11.83 8.20
N ASP A 10 19.68 12.88 8.08
CA ASP A 10 20.08 14.27 8.38
C ASP A 10 19.17 15.07 9.34
N ASP A 11 17.89 14.71 9.55
CA ASP A 11 16.93 15.57 10.31
C ASP A 11 16.23 14.89 11.50
N ASN A 12 16.49 13.62 11.77
CA ASN A 12 16.02 12.91 12.97
C ASN A 12 14.50 13.05 13.26
N GLU A 13 13.67 13.12 12.21
CA GLU A 13 12.22 13.18 12.36
C GLU A 13 11.68 11.81 12.79
N THR A 14 10.94 11.81 13.89
CA THR A 14 10.36 10.60 14.48
C THR A 14 8.89 10.55 14.14
N TYR A 15 8.47 9.49 13.44
CA TYR A 15 7.08 9.31 13.05
C TYR A 15 6.44 8.17 13.85
N GLU A 16 5.30 8.47 14.48
CA GLU A 16 4.52 7.45 15.18
C GLU A 16 3.57 6.75 14.19
N ILE A 17 4.00 5.59 13.67
CA ILE A 17 3.24 4.82 12.69
C ILE A 17 2.71 3.53 13.33
N ASP A 18 1.44 3.57 13.74
CA ASP A 18 0.77 2.37 14.26
C ASP A 18 0.55 1.30 13.18
N GLU A 19 0.30 0.06 13.61
CA GLU A 19 0.15 -1.10 12.73
C GLU A 19 -0.88 -0.90 11.62
N LEU A 20 -2.01 -0.25 11.92
CA LEU A 20 -3.04 0.01 10.92
C LEU A 20 -2.56 1.04 9.89
N SER A 21 -1.82 2.06 10.33
CA SER A 21 -1.17 3.05 9.46
C SER A 21 -0.13 2.38 8.54
N GLN A 22 0.66 1.43 9.05
CA GLN A 22 1.60 0.64 8.24
C GLN A 22 0.87 -0.14 7.15
N ARG A 23 -0.23 -0.82 7.50
CA ARG A 23 -1.03 -1.59 6.53
C ARG A 23 -1.62 -0.69 5.45
N ILE A 24 -2.06 0.52 5.80
CA ILE A 24 -2.56 1.51 4.82
C ILE A 24 -1.44 1.92 3.85
N LEU A 25 -0.26 2.26 4.37
CA LEU A 25 0.89 2.64 3.53
C LEU A 25 1.30 1.51 2.57
N VAL A 26 1.35 0.27 3.06
CA VAL A 26 1.70 -0.90 2.24
C VAL A 26 0.61 -1.19 1.21
N TYR A 27 -0.67 -1.07 1.57
CA TYR A 27 -1.77 -1.24 0.63
C TYR A 27 -1.69 -0.23 -0.52
N LEU A 28 -1.52 1.05 -0.22
CA LEU A 28 -1.40 2.10 -1.24
C LEU A 28 -0.12 1.97 -2.10
N MET A 29 0.95 1.42 -1.54
CA MET A 29 2.16 1.08 -2.31
C MET A 29 1.89 -0.04 -3.33
N THR A 30 1.03 -0.99 -2.98
CA THR A 30 0.78 -2.20 -3.78
C THR A 30 -0.31 -1.97 -4.84
N GLU A 31 -1.43 -1.37 -4.42
CA GLU A 31 -2.62 -1.18 -5.27
C GLU A 31 -2.67 0.21 -5.93
N GLY A 32 -1.80 1.13 -5.52
CA GLY A 32 -1.81 2.51 -5.99
C GLY A 32 -2.92 3.35 -5.36
N ALA A 33 -3.39 4.37 -6.09
CA ALA A 33 -4.37 5.32 -5.57
C ALA A 33 -5.74 4.67 -5.38
N ALA A 34 -6.30 4.71 -4.16
CA ALA A 34 -7.52 3.99 -3.81
C ALA A 34 -8.51 4.85 -3.00
N ARG A 35 -9.79 4.49 -3.04
CA ARG A 35 -10.86 5.08 -2.22
C ARG A 35 -10.82 4.52 -0.80
N ILE A 36 -11.44 5.22 0.14
CA ILE A 36 -11.40 4.82 1.55
C ILE A 36 -12.07 3.47 1.84
N ASP A 37 -13.14 3.16 1.10
CA ASP A 37 -13.86 1.90 1.16
C ASP A 37 -13.06 0.74 0.56
N GLU A 38 -12.24 1.02 -0.47
CA GLU A 38 -11.29 0.07 -1.06
C GLU A 38 -10.15 -0.25 -0.08
N ILE A 39 -9.68 0.75 0.67
CA ILE A 39 -8.60 0.60 1.67
C ILE A 39 -9.10 -0.14 2.92
N ARG A 40 -10.31 0.15 3.42
CA ARG A 40 -10.78 -0.31 4.75
C ARG A 40 -10.66 -1.82 4.96
N ASN A 41 -11.22 -2.61 4.04
CA ASN A 41 -11.33 -4.06 4.27
C ASN A 41 -9.95 -4.75 4.24
N PRO A 42 -9.07 -4.50 3.24
CA PRO A 42 -7.74 -5.10 3.20
C PRO A 42 -6.85 -4.77 4.39
N VAL A 43 -6.97 -3.57 4.96
CA VAL A 43 -6.14 -3.16 6.10
C VAL A 43 -6.70 -3.65 7.45
N GLY A 44 -7.93 -4.15 7.47
CA GLY A 44 -8.60 -4.64 8.68
C GLY A 44 -9.13 -3.54 9.60
N ALA A 45 -9.49 -2.37 9.05
CA ALA A 45 -10.12 -1.30 9.81
C ALA A 45 -11.61 -1.59 10.05
N ASN A 46 -12.14 -1.18 11.20
CA ASN A 46 -13.54 -1.45 11.56
C ASN A 46 -14.52 -0.50 10.86
N ALA A 47 -14.05 0.70 10.47
CA ALA A 47 -14.86 1.73 9.85
C ALA A 47 -14.05 2.58 8.87
N ASN A 48 -14.72 3.20 7.89
CA ASN A 48 -14.07 4.14 6.97
C ASN A 48 -13.52 5.35 7.73
N SER A 49 -14.25 5.85 8.74
CA SER A 49 -13.83 6.97 9.59
C SER A 49 -12.50 6.70 10.30
N GLU A 50 -12.23 5.44 10.64
CA GLU A 50 -10.99 5.04 11.30
C GLU A 50 -9.77 5.18 10.37
N VAL A 51 -9.92 4.79 9.10
CA VAL A 51 -8.91 4.99 8.06
C VAL A 51 -8.74 6.48 7.79
N GLN A 52 -9.85 7.21 7.66
CA GLN A 52 -9.89 8.63 7.37
C GLN A 52 -9.11 9.42 8.42
N GLN A 53 -9.42 9.16 9.70
CA GLN A 53 -8.78 9.81 10.83
C GLN A 53 -7.27 9.56 10.82
N ARG A 54 -6.81 8.34 10.54
CA ARG A 54 -5.37 8.03 10.49
C ARG A 54 -4.67 8.71 9.33
N ILE A 55 -5.30 8.72 8.16
CA ILE A 55 -4.79 9.49 7.02
C ILE A 55 -4.69 10.95 7.41
N ASP A 56 -5.75 11.59 7.91
CA ASP A 56 -5.73 13.04 8.15
C ASP A 56 -4.81 13.44 9.32
N THR A 57 -4.67 12.61 10.36
CA THR A 57 -3.90 12.95 11.58
C THR A 57 -2.46 12.45 11.60
N LYS A 58 -2.17 11.31 10.97
CA LYS A 58 -0.84 10.66 11.08
C LYS A 58 -0.06 10.65 9.78
N MET A 59 -0.72 10.44 8.64
CA MET A 59 -0.03 10.18 7.37
C MET A 59 -0.23 11.27 6.30
N GLY A 60 -1.22 12.14 6.51
CA GLY A 60 -1.57 13.22 5.61
C GLY A 60 -0.76 14.47 5.91
N ARG A 61 -1.18 15.60 5.33
CA ARG A 61 -0.44 16.88 5.42
C ARG A 61 -0.21 17.37 6.86
N SER A 62 -1.10 17.04 7.79
CA SER A 62 -0.98 17.42 9.21
C SER A 62 -0.11 16.45 10.03
N GLY A 63 0.25 15.30 9.47
CA GLY A 63 1.12 14.30 10.06
C GLY A 63 2.42 14.18 9.26
N SER A 64 2.75 12.97 8.82
CA SER A 64 4.01 12.69 8.10
C SER A 64 4.03 13.07 6.62
N GLY A 65 2.91 13.48 6.03
CA GLY A 65 2.85 13.84 4.61
C GLY A 65 3.07 12.68 3.62
N PHE A 66 3.01 11.43 4.09
CA PHE A 66 3.19 10.23 3.26
C PHE A 66 2.02 9.93 2.33
N ILE A 67 0.82 10.43 2.63
CA ILE A 67 -0.39 10.23 1.84
C ILE A 67 -0.95 11.58 1.42
N THR A 68 -1.37 11.68 0.16
CA THR A 68 -2.10 12.83 -0.36
C THR A 68 -3.51 12.43 -0.79
N ARG A 69 -4.44 13.38 -0.69
CA ARG A 69 -5.80 13.25 -1.21
C ARG A 69 -5.86 13.80 -2.63
N ILE A 70 -6.38 13.00 -3.54
CA ILE A 70 -6.60 13.34 -4.94
C ILE A 70 -8.11 13.38 -5.15
N SER A 71 -8.62 14.57 -5.45
CA SER A 71 -10.02 14.73 -5.89
C SER A 71 -10.08 14.45 -7.38
N SER A 72 -10.94 13.52 -7.79
CA SER A 72 -11.23 13.34 -9.22
C SER A 72 -12.08 14.49 -9.74
N ASP A 73 -11.93 14.83 -11.02
CA ASP A 73 -12.88 15.68 -11.75
C ASP A 73 -14.24 14.99 -11.95
N GLN A 74 -14.34 13.70 -11.61
CA GLN A 74 -15.56 12.91 -11.66
C GLN A 74 -16.34 13.04 -10.34
N ALA A 75 -17.61 13.43 -10.47
CA ALA A 75 -18.57 13.48 -9.39
C ALA A 75 -19.54 12.28 -9.46
N THR A 76 -20.06 11.87 -8.30
CA THR A 76 -21.20 10.96 -8.21
C THR A 76 -22.47 11.61 -8.79
N LEU A 77 -23.53 10.82 -8.98
CA LEU A 77 -24.83 11.34 -9.44
C LEU A 77 -25.40 12.41 -8.51
N ASP A 78 -25.00 12.38 -7.24
CA ASP A 78 -25.39 13.33 -6.20
C ASP A 78 -24.46 14.57 -6.14
N GLY A 79 -23.47 14.66 -7.03
CA GLY A 79 -22.55 15.80 -7.14
C GLY A 79 -21.35 15.77 -6.19
N GLU A 80 -21.13 14.66 -5.46
CA GLU A 80 -19.96 14.51 -4.59
C GLU A 80 -18.74 14.10 -5.40
N LEU A 81 -17.61 14.79 -5.22
CA LEU A 81 -16.36 14.44 -5.88
C LEU A 81 -15.85 13.10 -5.33
N ILE A 82 -15.35 12.25 -6.23
CA ILE A 82 -14.75 10.97 -5.82
C ILE A 82 -13.35 11.24 -5.30
N GLU A 83 -13.17 11.08 -3.99
CA GLU A 83 -11.88 11.20 -3.32
C GLU A 83 -11.10 9.88 -3.40
N ARG A 84 -9.83 9.98 -3.81
CA ARG A 84 -8.85 8.89 -3.76
C ARG A 84 -7.66 9.32 -2.91
N TYR A 85 -6.97 8.35 -2.34
CA TYR A 85 -5.78 8.53 -1.52
C TYR A 85 -4.61 7.83 -2.20
N SER A 86 -3.45 8.47 -2.23
CA SER A 86 -2.24 7.95 -2.87
C SER A 86 -1.01 8.30 -2.05
N LEU A 87 0.06 7.52 -2.19
CA LEU A 87 1.34 7.86 -1.57
C LEU A 87 1.94 9.10 -2.24
N THR A 88 2.62 9.91 -1.44
CA THR A 88 3.54 10.93 -1.95
C THR A 88 4.89 10.28 -2.25
N SER A 89 5.77 10.98 -2.97
CA SER A 89 7.15 10.50 -3.19
C SER A 89 7.95 10.32 -1.90
N GLU A 90 7.54 10.98 -0.81
CA GLU A 90 8.09 10.73 0.53
C GLU A 90 7.51 9.46 1.15
N GLY A 91 6.20 9.25 1.04
CA GLY A 91 5.56 8.01 1.48
C GLY A 91 6.11 6.77 0.78
N GLU A 92 6.33 6.84 -0.53
CA GLU A 92 6.95 5.74 -1.30
C GLU A 92 8.36 5.44 -0.79
N ARG A 93 9.21 6.47 -0.61
CA ARG A 93 10.57 6.31 -0.08
C ARG A 93 10.57 5.70 1.31
N PHE A 94 9.69 6.18 2.19
CA PHE A 94 9.53 5.66 3.55
C PHE A 94 9.15 4.17 3.55
N VAL A 95 8.17 3.78 2.72
CA VAL A 95 7.76 2.37 2.62
C VAL A 95 8.90 1.50 2.08
N HIS A 96 9.66 2.01 1.11
CA HIS A 96 10.82 1.30 0.57
C HIS A 96 11.95 1.13 1.59
N SER A 97 12.30 2.17 2.35
CA SER A 97 13.37 2.11 3.36
C SER A 97 12.98 1.24 4.56
N HIS A 98 11.70 1.18 4.90
CA HIS A 98 11.20 0.46 6.07
C HIS A 98 10.48 -0.86 5.73
N LYS A 99 10.61 -1.35 4.48
CA LYS A 99 9.92 -2.56 4.01
C LYS A 99 10.15 -3.79 4.91
N ALA A 100 11.32 -3.89 5.53
CA ALA A 100 11.68 -4.98 6.44
C ALA A 100 11.07 -4.86 7.85
N THR A 101 10.63 -3.66 8.25
CA THR A 101 10.12 -3.35 9.59
C THR A 101 8.61 -3.10 9.59
N LEU A 102 8.05 -2.69 8.45
CA LEU A 102 6.62 -2.61 8.25
C LEU A 102 6.02 -4.00 8.36
N SER A 103 4.94 -4.12 9.12
CA SER A 103 4.13 -5.34 9.18
C SER A 103 3.51 -5.56 7.80
N LEU A 104 4.27 -6.23 6.93
CA LEU A 104 3.80 -6.65 5.62
C LEU A 104 2.58 -7.54 5.88
N PRO A 105 1.40 -7.21 5.35
CA PRO A 105 0.29 -8.14 5.41
C PRO A 105 0.77 -9.44 4.74
N THR A 106 0.37 -10.57 5.30
CA THR A 106 0.73 -11.93 4.85
C THR A 106 0.60 -12.08 3.33
N THR A 107 -0.31 -11.29 2.74
CA THR A 107 -0.52 -11.13 1.31
C THR A 107 0.71 -10.76 0.49
N LEU A 108 1.73 -10.07 1.00
CA LEU A 108 2.95 -9.75 0.22
C LEU A 108 3.93 -10.94 0.16
N GLN A 109 3.97 -11.73 1.21
CA GLN A 109 4.70 -13.00 1.23
C GLN A 109 3.96 -14.03 0.37
N ASP A 110 2.63 -14.09 0.50
CA ASP A 110 1.76 -14.87 -0.39
C ASP A 110 1.84 -14.39 -1.85
N LEU A 111 2.03 -13.09 -2.09
CA LEU A 111 2.21 -12.54 -3.44
C LEU A 111 3.59 -12.88 -4.00
N SER A 112 4.64 -12.83 -3.18
CA SER A 112 5.98 -13.28 -3.56
C SER A 112 6.01 -14.77 -3.88
N GLU A 113 5.31 -15.59 -3.09
CA GLU A 113 5.11 -17.01 -3.38
C GLU A 113 4.30 -17.21 -4.66
N LYS A 114 3.19 -16.50 -4.85
CA LYS A 114 2.38 -16.58 -6.08
C LYS A 114 3.18 -16.18 -7.32
N VAL A 115 3.98 -15.12 -7.27
CA VAL A 115 4.84 -14.69 -8.38
C VAL A 115 5.92 -15.73 -8.67
N SER A 116 6.50 -16.32 -7.63
CA SER A 116 7.52 -17.37 -7.78
C SER A 116 6.91 -18.63 -8.40
N GLN A 117 5.71 -19.02 -7.97
CA GLN A 117 4.96 -20.14 -8.54
C GLN A 117 4.59 -19.88 -10.00
N LEU A 118 4.12 -18.68 -10.33
CA LEU A 118 3.78 -18.31 -11.71
C LEU A 118 5.00 -18.37 -12.64
N ALA A 119 6.19 -18.01 -12.14
CA ALA A 119 7.43 -18.09 -12.91
C ALA A 119 7.80 -19.54 -13.24
N ILE A 120 7.65 -20.46 -12.28
CA ILE A 120 7.87 -21.89 -12.46
C ILE A 120 6.87 -22.45 -13.49
N ASP A 121 5.58 -22.14 -13.32
CA ASP A 121 4.53 -22.66 -14.21
C ASP A 121 4.73 -22.19 -15.66
N VAL A 122 5.24 -20.96 -15.87
CA VAL A 122 5.58 -20.42 -17.20
C VAL A 122 6.78 -21.16 -17.81
N GLU A 123 7.81 -21.46 -17.02
CA GLU A 123 8.99 -22.17 -17.47
C GLU A 123 8.67 -23.63 -17.86
N GLU A 124 7.79 -24.30 -17.12
CA GLU A 124 7.26 -25.62 -17.46
C GLU A 124 6.44 -25.60 -18.75
N LEU A 125 5.58 -24.59 -18.94
CA LEU A 125 4.81 -24.42 -20.17
C LEU A 125 5.70 -24.21 -21.39
N PHE A 126 6.78 -23.42 -21.28
CA PHE A 126 7.74 -23.25 -22.37
C PHE A 126 8.46 -24.56 -22.70
N SER A 127 8.83 -25.34 -21.68
CA SER A 127 9.49 -26.65 -21.85
C SER A 127 8.60 -27.66 -22.58
N LEU A 128 7.31 -27.71 -22.22
CA LEU A 128 6.32 -28.55 -22.91
C LEU A 128 6.10 -28.13 -24.37
N VAL A 129 6.09 -26.83 -24.65
CA VAL A 129 5.94 -26.32 -26.04
C VAL A 129 7.16 -26.65 -26.90
N GLU A 130 8.37 -26.64 -26.35
CA GLU A 130 9.56 -27.10 -27.07
C GLU A 130 9.51 -28.60 -27.36
N GLU A 131 9.13 -29.43 -26.38
CA GLU A 131 8.99 -30.88 -26.57
C GLU A 131 7.94 -31.24 -27.63
N TYR A 132 6.84 -30.49 -27.71
CA TYR A 132 5.83 -30.66 -28.75
C TYR A 132 6.25 -30.15 -30.13
N LYS A 133 7.22 -29.24 -30.23
CA LYS A 133 7.77 -28.77 -31.52
C LYS A 133 8.79 -29.74 -32.12
N GLU A 134 9.40 -30.60 -31.30
CA GLU A 134 10.38 -31.60 -31.74
C GLU A 134 9.76 -32.94 -32.18
N ARG A 135 8.44 -33.12 -32.03
CA ARG A 135 7.66 -34.26 -32.57
C ARG A 135 6.95 -33.91 -33.88
#